data_AF-U4R4G0-F1
#
_entry.id   AF-U4R4G0-F1
#
_cell.length_a   1.000
_cell.length_b   1.000
_cell.length_c   1.000
_cell.angle_alpha   90.00
_cell.angle_beta   90.00
_cell.angle_gamma   90.00
#
_symmetry.space_group_name_H-M   'P 1'
#
loop_
_entity.id
_entity.type
_entity.pdbx_description
1 polymer ?
#
loop_
_entity_poly.entity_id
_entity_poly.type
_entity_poly.pdbx_seq_one_letter_code
_entity_poly.pdbx_strand_id
1 'polypeptide(L)'
;MSFFILSDVNKVALKLFGRRKLLSYAQESLIQTGTSFDELISGTNSIDLAIRLNISSYMLPENNYCDFLRNWYMFSVPIMTKNENRGCISILSRENCINQEIALIVGLLSYKISNEYKKRKKINSTNLCDVTLTDSQIRILKVLARGCTDKCAAMELGISLGTVRYHKTNIFRKLNVESCVQAIMKVLKYGIISLDDMEL
;
A
#
# COMPACT_ATOMS: atom_id res chain seq x y z
N MET A 1 2.97 28.82 -3.19
CA MET A 1 3.40 27.66 -4.03
C MET A 1 3.32 26.37 -3.18
N SER A 2 2.84 25.23 -3.70
CA SER A 2 2.43 24.07 -2.88
C SER A 2 2.97 22.69 -3.31
N PHE A 3 3.00 21.73 -2.38
CA PHE A 3 3.33 20.32 -2.63
C PHE A 3 2.36 19.39 -1.91
N PHE A 4 2.27 18.14 -2.36
CA PHE A 4 1.40 17.12 -1.79
C PHE A 4 2.18 16.11 -0.95
N ILE A 5 1.52 15.57 0.08
CA ILE A 5 1.98 14.45 0.89
C ILE A 5 0.95 13.35 0.80
N LEU A 6 1.42 12.13 0.56
CA LEU A 6 0.66 10.91 0.80
C LEU A 6 1.16 10.28 2.10
N SER A 7 0.26 10.07 3.06
CA SER A 7 0.56 9.44 4.35
C SER A 7 -0.23 8.15 4.54
N ASP A 8 0.32 7.22 5.31
CA ASP A 8 -0.37 6.00 5.70
C ASP A 8 -1.35 6.21 6.86
N VAL A 9 -1.98 5.12 7.32
CA VAL A 9 -2.93 5.13 8.46
C VAL A 9 -2.27 5.49 9.80
N ASN A 10 -0.94 5.34 9.90
CA ASN A 10 -0.16 5.70 11.07
C ASN A 10 0.36 7.15 10.98
N LYS A 11 -0.15 7.93 10.01
CA LYS A 11 0.19 9.34 9.79
C LYS A 11 1.66 9.52 9.37
N VAL A 12 2.31 8.50 8.81
CA VAL A 12 3.69 8.58 8.30
C VAL A 12 3.68 8.94 6.82
N ALA A 13 4.51 9.90 6.43
CA ALA A 13 4.69 10.30 5.04
C ALA A 13 5.26 9.15 4.20
N LEU A 14 4.46 8.59 3.30
CA LEU A 14 4.93 7.60 2.33
C LEU A 14 5.66 8.27 1.16
N LYS A 15 5.18 9.44 0.73
CA LYS A 15 5.78 10.17 -0.39
C LYS A 15 5.36 11.63 -0.45
N LEU A 16 6.28 12.47 -0.89
CA LEU A 16 6.04 13.86 -1.23
C LEU A 16 6.00 14.04 -2.75
N PHE A 17 5.12 14.89 -3.25
CA PHE A 17 4.96 15.19 -4.67
C PHE A 17 4.88 16.69 -4.92
N GLY A 18 5.78 17.23 -5.73
CA GLY A 18 5.81 18.66 -6.04
C GLY A 18 7.02 19.05 -6.91
N ARG A 19 7.15 20.34 -7.21
CA ARG A 19 8.32 20.86 -7.92
C ARG A 19 9.57 20.76 -7.04
N ARG A 20 10.74 20.49 -7.64
CA ARG A 20 12.02 20.28 -6.92
C ARG A 20 12.34 21.40 -5.92
N LYS A 21 12.17 22.67 -6.32
CA LYS A 21 12.38 23.84 -5.45
C LYS A 21 11.48 23.88 -4.22
N LEU A 22 10.31 23.24 -4.26
CA LEU A 22 9.39 23.18 -3.12
C LEU A 22 9.72 22.02 -2.19
N LEU A 23 10.16 20.90 -2.75
CA LEU A 23 10.63 19.78 -1.96
C LEU A 23 11.90 20.11 -1.19
N SER A 24 12.75 21.04 -1.67
CA SER A 24 13.86 21.55 -0.87
C SER A 24 13.38 22.35 0.35
N TYR A 25 12.34 23.17 0.23
CA TYR A 25 11.75 23.86 1.39
C TYR A 25 11.11 22.88 2.39
N ALA A 26 10.51 21.80 1.90
CA ALA A 26 10.01 20.73 2.75
C ALA A 26 11.16 20.10 3.55
N GLN A 27 12.28 19.77 2.90
CA GLN A 27 13.48 19.23 3.54
C GLN A 27 14.11 20.20 4.56
N GLU A 28 14.17 21.49 4.25
CA GLU A 28 14.61 22.53 5.21
C GLU A 28 13.72 22.58 6.45
N SER A 29 12.44 22.26 6.29
CA SER A 29 11.47 22.12 7.39
C SER A 29 11.41 20.69 7.94
N LEU A 30 12.41 19.85 7.68
CA LEU A 30 12.48 18.44 8.12
C LEU A 30 11.32 17.55 7.64
N ILE A 31 10.57 17.98 6.63
CA ILE A 31 9.48 17.22 6.02
C ILE A 31 10.03 16.41 4.84
N GLN A 32 10.08 15.10 5.03
CA GLN A 32 10.53 14.12 4.05
C GLN A 32 9.71 12.81 4.12
N THR A 33 9.95 11.89 3.19
CA THR A 33 9.43 10.52 3.31
C THR A 33 9.88 9.92 4.64
N GLY A 34 8.96 9.29 5.38
CA GLY A 34 9.17 8.76 6.72
C GLY A 34 8.85 9.74 7.86
N THR A 35 8.58 11.02 7.58
CA THR A 35 8.17 11.98 8.62
C THR A 35 6.85 11.55 9.23
N SER A 36 6.80 11.46 10.56
CA SER A 36 5.56 11.18 11.29
C SER A 36 4.78 12.46 11.53
N PHE A 37 3.48 12.42 11.29
CA PHE A 37 2.52 13.45 11.65
C PHE A 37 1.61 13.00 12.79
N ASP A 38 2.01 11.98 13.55
CA ASP A 38 1.30 11.61 14.77
C ASP A 38 1.37 12.74 15.81
N GLU A 39 0.28 12.95 16.53
CA GLU A 39 0.16 14.01 17.54
C GLU A 39 1.26 13.93 18.61
N LEU A 40 1.68 12.71 19.00
CA LEU A 40 2.75 12.54 19.98
C LEU A 40 4.13 12.93 19.46
N ILE A 41 4.31 13.00 18.14
CA ILE A 41 5.60 13.27 17.50
C ILE A 41 5.66 14.70 16.94
N SER A 42 4.58 15.14 16.29
CA SER A 42 4.50 16.38 15.53
C SER A 42 3.31 17.25 15.93
N GLY A 43 2.77 17.04 17.13
CA GLY A 43 1.64 17.79 17.68
C GLY A 43 0.36 17.67 16.87
N THR A 44 -0.69 18.34 17.33
CA THR A 44 -1.94 18.42 16.58
C THR A 44 -1.70 19.17 15.27
N ASN A 45 -1.88 18.45 14.16
CA ASN A 45 -1.70 18.95 12.80
C ASN A 45 -2.85 18.49 11.90
N SER A 46 -2.92 19.00 10.67
CA SER A 46 -4.04 18.71 9.77
C SER A 46 -4.15 17.22 9.36
N ILE A 47 -3.01 16.52 9.20
CA ILE A 47 -2.99 15.09 8.88
C ILE A 47 -3.53 14.27 10.04
N ASP A 48 -3.06 14.57 11.25
CA ASP A 48 -3.53 13.94 12.49
C ASP A 48 -5.05 14.07 12.64
N LEU A 49 -5.57 15.31 12.58
CA LEU A 49 -6.99 15.58 12.72
C LEU A 49 -7.82 14.89 11.63
N ALA A 50 -7.36 14.93 10.38
CA ALA A 50 -8.10 14.33 9.27
C ALA A 50 -8.24 12.80 9.41
N ILE A 51 -7.16 12.13 9.85
CA ILE A 51 -7.19 10.69 10.08
C ILE A 51 -8.00 10.34 11.32
N ARG A 52 -7.77 11.05 12.44
CA ARG A 52 -8.44 10.80 13.73
C ARG A 52 -9.95 10.98 13.67
N LEU A 53 -10.42 12.01 12.97
CA LEU A 53 -11.83 12.37 12.90
C LEU A 53 -12.53 11.84 11.63
N ASN A 54 -11.78 11.26 10.69
CA ASN A 54 -12.28 10.81 9.38
C ASN A 54 -13.01 11.90 8.58
N ILE A 55 -12.58 13.15 8.71
CA ILE A 55 -13.09 14.30 7.97
C ILE A 55 -11.93 15.07 7.33
N SER A 56 -12.20 15.88 6.31
CA SER A 56 -11.18 16.80 5.81
C SER A 56 -10.84 17.87 6.84
N SER A 57 -9.57 18.18 7.01
CA SER A 57 -9.06 19.17 7.95
C SER A 57 -8.29 20.26 7.22
N TYR A 58 -8.47 21.51 7.66
CA TYR A 58 -7.66 22.65 7.24
C TYR A 58 -6.98 23.26 8.47
N MET A 59 -5.71 23.62 8.35
CA MET A 59 -4.94 24.23 9.42
C MET A 59 -4.11 25.40 8.89
N LEU A 60 -4.21 26.53 9.58
CA LEU A 60 -3.35 27.70 9.36
C LEU A 60 -1.97 27.44 9.97
N PRO A 61 -0.91 28.12 9.47
CA PRO A 61 0.45 27.94 9.97
C PRO A 61 0.53 28.05 11.50
N GLU A 62 -0.12 29.06 12.09
CA GLU A 62 -0.05 29.35 13.53
C GLU A 62 -0.79 28.31 14.39
N ASN A 63 -1.71 27.55 13.80
CA ASN A 63 -2.50 26.52 14.48
C ASN A 63 -1.81 25.14 14.52
N ASN A 64 -0.65 24.98 13.86
CA ASN A 64 0.11 23.74 13.96
C ASN A 64 0.89 23.69 15.28
N TYR A 65 0.67 22.66 16.08
CA TYR A 65 1.33 22.47 17.38
C TYR A 65 2.71 21.81 17.22
N CYS A 66 3.51 22.25 16.24
CA CYS A 66 4.88 21.82 16.01
C CYS A 66 5.69 22.82 15.18
N ASP A 67 6.90 23.16 15.63
CA ASP A 67 7.70 24.26 15.10
C ASP A 67 8.02 24.14 13.61
N PHE A 68 8.29 22.94 13.11
CA PHE A 68 8.60 22.75 11.69
C PHE A 68 7.36 22.86 10.78
N LEU A 69 6.15 22.79 11.36
CA LEU A 69 4.88 22.96 10.65
C LEU A 69 4.32 24.39 10.74
N ARG A 70 4.83 25.23 11.64
CA ARG A 70 4.32 26.59 11.89
C ARG A 70 4.38 27.56 10.71
N ASN A 71 5.03 27.18 9.62
CA ASN A 71 5.13 27.97 8.39
C ASN A 71 4.23 27.44 7.26
N TRP A 72 3.38 26.45 7.52
CA TRP A 72 2.65 25.73 6.49
C TRP A 72 1.14 25.81 6.69
N TYR A 73 0.46 26.33 5.66
CA TYR A 73 -0.96 26.07 5.44
C TYR A 73 -1.11 24.61 5.05
N MET A 74 -2.01 23.88 5.71
CA MET A 74 -2.22 22.45 5.47
C MET A 74 -3.68 22.14 5.22
N PHE A 75 -3.98 21.43 4.13
CA PHE A 75 -5.30 20.84 3.90
C PHE A 75 -5.15 19.35 3.66
N SER A 76 -5.87 18.56 4.45
CA SER A 76 -5.70 17.11 4.57
C SER A 76 -7.04 16.42 4.36
N VAL A 77 -7.08 15.43 3.48
CA VAL A 77 -8.28 14.67 3.15
C VAL A 77 -8.01 13.19 3.38
N PRO A 78 -8.79 12.50 4.24
CA PRO A 78 -8.62 11.07 4.47
C PRO A 78 -8.99 10.26 3.22
N ILE A 79 -8.31 9.14 3.02
CA ILE A 79 -8.54 8.20 1.91
C ILE A 79 -9.41 7.07 2.44
N MET A 80 -10.70 7.08 2.08
CA MET A 80 -11.71 6.18 2.67
C MET A 80 -12.08 5.04 1.73
N THR A 81 -12.04 3.80 2.24
CA THR A 81 -12.48 2.60 1.50
C THR A 81 -13.39 1.73 2.35
N LYS A 82 -14.65 1.54 1.95
CA LYS A 82 -15.66 0.78 2.73
C LYS A 82 -15.71 1.23 4.20
N ASN A 83 -15.69 2.55 4.44
CA ASN A 83 -15.63 3.20 5.75
C ASN A 83 -14.36 2.96 6.58
N GLU A 84 -13.34 2.32 6.02
CA GLU A 84 -12.02 2.22 6.64
C GLU A 84 -11.07 3.28 6.04
N ASN A 85 -10.36 3.98 6.92
CA ASN A 85 -9.29 4.90 6.55
C ASN A 85 -8.07 4.12 6.03
N ARG A 86 -7.48 4.56 4.91
CA ARG A 86 -6.28 3.97 4.29
C ARG A 86 -5.08 4.90 4.29
N GLY A 87 -5.19 6.03 4.98
CA GLY A 87 -4.21 7.10 5.03
C GLY A 87 -4.82 8.42 4.62
N CYS A 88 -3.96 9.36 4.23
CA CYS A 88 -4.36 10.72 3.95
C CYS A 88 -3.60 11.28 2.75
N ILE A 89 -4.29 12.07 1.93
CA ILE A 89 -3.63 12.98 1.00
C ILE A 89 -3.71 14.39 1.54
N SER A 90 -2.59 15.08 1.57
CA SER A 90 -2.49 16.45 2.07
C SER A 90 -1.80 17.35 1.07
N ILE A 91 -2.13 18.63 1.10
CA ILE A 91 -1.39 19.67 0.41
C ILE A 91 -0.86 20.68 1.43
N LEU A 92 0.40 21.07 1.25
CA LEU A 92 1.09 22.07 2.06
C LEU A 92 1.48 23.26 1.20
N SER A 93 1.35 24.47 1.75
CA SER A 93 1.71 25.74 1.10
C SER A 93 2.33 26.68 2.14
N ARG A 94 3.35 27.45 1.77
CA ARG A 94 4.05 28.37 2.69
C ARG A 94 3.63 29.84 2.53
N GLU A 95 3.24 30.22 1.32
CA GLU A 95 3.01 31.63 0.96
C GLU A 95 1.52 32.00 0.94
N ASN A 96 0.70 31.08 0.43
CA ASN A 96 -0.71 31.33 0.17
C ASN A 96 -1.56 30.32 0.92
N CYS A 97 -2.70 30.78 1.43
CA CYS A 97 -3.76 29.92 1.94
C CYS A 97 -4.23 28.95 0.86
N ILE A 98 -4.78 27.82 1.31
CA ILE A 98 -5.33 26.82 0.40
C ILE A 98 -6.75 27.25 0.06
N ASN A 99 -6.95 27.69 -1.18
CA ASN A 99 -8.26 28.10 -1.65
C ASN A 99 -9.17 26.89 -1.90
N GLN A 100 -10.46 27.18 -2.10
CA GLN A 100 -11.48 26.16 -2.29
C GLN A 100 -11.24 25.29 -3.54
N GLU A 101 -10.73 25.87 -4.63
CA GLU A 101 -10.43 25.14 -5.87
C GLU A 101 -9.39 24.05 -5.65
N ILE A 102 -8.30 24.39 -4.94
CA ILE A 102 -7.26 23.43 -4.57
C ILE A 102 -7.81 22.37 -3.62
N ALA A 103 -8.63 22.78 -2.63
CA ALA A 103 -9.27 21.83 -1.70
C ALA A 103 -10.14 20.81 -2.44
N LEU A 104 -10.90 21.23 -3.45
CA LEU A 104 -11.68 20.33 -4.31
C LEU A 104 -10.80 19.36 -5.09
N ILE A 105 -9.67 19.82 -5.64
CA ILE A 105 -8.71 18.95 -6.33
C ILE A 105 -8.16 17.88 -5.38
N VAL A 106 -7.78 18.25 -4.15
CA VAL A 106 -7.29 17.29 -3.14
C VAL A 106 -8.38 16.26 -2.80
N GLY A 107 -9.63 16.71 -2.68
CA GLY A 107 -10.79 15.81 -2.49
C GLY A 107 -10.97 14.82 -3.64
N LEU A 108 -10.91 15.30 -4.89
CA LEU A 108 -11.01 14.45 -6.09
C LEU A 108 -9.85 13.45 -6.17
N LEU A 109 -8.64 13.87 -5.79
CA LEU A 109 -7.48 12.98 -5.72
C LEU A 109 -7.69 11.89 -4.66
N SER A 110 -8.19 12.24 -3.46
CA SER A 110 -8.52 11.24 -2.43
C SER A 110 -9.54 10.21 -2.95
N TYR A 111 -10.59 10.67 -3.63
CA TYR A 111 -11.59 9.81 -4.25
C TYR A 111 -10.98 8.88 -5.31
N LYS A 112 -10.16 9.42 -6.22
CA LYS A 112 -9.49 8.65 -7.27
C LYS A 112 -8.54 7.60 -6.68
N ILE A 113 -7.75 7.97 -5.68
CA ILE A 113 -6.85 7.05 -4.96
C ILE A 113 -7.66 5.93 -4.30
N SER A 114 -8.76 6.27 -3.63
CA SER A 114 -9.66 5.30 -2.99
C SER A 114 -10.23 4.29 -3.99
N ASN A 115 -10.61 4.74 -5.19
CA ASN A 115 -11.13 3.87 -6.24
C ASN A 115 -10.05 2.97 -6.86
N GLU A 116 -8.87 3.51 -7.15
CA GLU A 116 -7.74 2.72 -7.65
C GLU A 116 -7.29 1.69 -6.62
N TYR A 117 -7.28 2.05 -5.33
CA TYR A 117 -6.99 1.14 -4.24
C TYR A 117 -7.99 -0.02 -4.20
N LYS A 118 -9.31 0.25 -4.31
CA LYS A 118 -10.34 -0.80 -4.40
C LYS A 118 -10.15 -1.70 -5.61
N LYS A 119 -9.84 -1.14 -6.78
CA LYS A 119 -9.62 -1.89 -8.02
C LYS A 119 -8.42 -2.83 -7.89
N ARG A 120 -7.29 -2.32 -7.39
CA ARG A 120 -6.09 -3.14 -7.12
C ARG A 120 -6.33 -4.18 -6.04
N LYS A 121 -7.05 -3.84 -4.96
CA LYS A 121 -7.44 -4.81 -3.93
C LYS A 121 -8.31 -5.91 -4.52
N LYS A 122 -9.30 -5.61 -5.37
CA LYS A 122 -10.15 -6.61 -6.05
C LYS A 122 -9.35 -7.52 -7.00
N ILE A 123 -8.39 -6.96 -7.74
CA ILE A 123 -7.48 -7.75 -8.60
C ILE A 123 -6.63 -8.70 -7.74
N ASN A 124 -6.06 -8.19 -6.64
CA ASN A 124 -5.24 -8.97 -5.71
C ASN A 124 -6.06 -9.93 -4.82
N SER A 125 -7.35 -9.65 -4.64
CA SER A 125 -8.35 -10.42 -3.90
C SER A 125 -9.30 -11.15 -4.83
N THR A 126 -8.86 -11.54 -6.04
CA THR A 126 -9.50 -12.67 -6.72
C THR A 126 -9.53 -13.80 -5.68
N ASN A 127 -10.71 -14.02 -5.11
CA ASN A 127 -10.91 -14.90 -3.98
C ASN A 127 -10.44 -16.28 -4.41
N LEU A 128 -9.37 -16.77 -3.78
CA LEU A 128 -8.92 -18.14 -3.95
C LEU A 128 -9.93 -19.15 -3.38
N CYS A 129 -10.97 -18.69 -2.69
CA CYS A 129 -12.12 -19.50 -2.29
C CYS A 129 -12.79 -20.21 -3.49
N ASP A 130 -12.70 -19.64 -4.70
CA ASP A 130 -13.20 -20.28 -5.93
C ASP A 130 -12.10 -21.06 -6.69
N VAL A 131 -10.84 -20.98 -6.26
CA VAL A 131 -9.71 -21.63 -6.93
C VAL A 131 -9.42 -22.96 -6.26
N THR A 132 -10.06 -24.01 -6.74
CA THR A 132 -9.78 -25.39 -6.32
C THR A 132 -8.50 -25.88 -6.99
N LEU A 133 -7.44 -26.06 -6.21
CA LEU A 133 -6.24 -26.78 -6.62
C LEU A 133 -6.44 -28.27 -6.37
N THR A 134 -5.96 -29.12 -7.28
CA THR A 134 -5.98 -30.56 -7.06
C THR A 134 -4.87 -30.98 -6.10
N ASP A 135 -4.98 -32.17 -5.49
CA ASP A 135 -3.95 -32.70 -4.59
C ASP A 135 -2.56 -32.74 -5.25
N SER A 136 -2.49 -33.11 -6.53
CA SER A 136 -1.23 -33.07 -7.30
C SER A 136 -0.66 -31.66 -7.41
N GLN A 137 -1.51 -30.64 -7.58
CA GLN A 137 -1.08 -29.25 -7.67
C GLN A 137 -0.60 -28.73 -6.31
N ILE A 138 -1.26 -29.11 -5.23
CA ILE A 138 -0.84 -28.79 -3.86
C ILE A 138 0.50 -29.45 -3.55
N ARG A 139 0.66 -30.74 -3.87
CA ARG A 139 1.90 -31.48 -3.66
C ARG A 139 3.08 -30.83 -4.40
N ILE A 140 2.86 -30.37 -5.64
CA ILE A 140 3.87 -29.62 -6.40
C ILE A 140 4.20 -28.28 -5.74
N LEU A 141 3.20 -27.53 -5.26
CA LEU A 141 3.43 -26.26 -4.56
C LEU A 141 4.25 -26.44 -3.28
N LYS A 142 4.01 -27.48 -2.48
CA LYS A 142 4.79 -27.77 -1.27
C LYS A 142 6.26 -28.03 -1.60
N VAL A 143 6.53 -28.84 -2.63
CA VAL A 143 7.91 -29.10 -3.08
C VAL A 143 8.59 -27.83 -3.58
N LEU A 144 7.89 -27.02 -4.39
CA LEU A 144 8.43 -25.75 -4.91
C LEU A 144 8.66 -24.72 -3.80
N ALA A 145 7.83 -24.72 -2.76
CA ALA A 145 7.96 -23.83 -1.61
C ALA A 145 9.25 -24.07 -0.83
N ARG A 146 9.76 -25.30 -0.81
CA ARG A 146 11.07 -25.66 -0.24
C ARG A 146 12.27 -25.24 -1.09
N GLY A 147 12.04 -24.55 -2.22
CA GLY A 147 13.10 -24.07 -3.11
C GLY A 147 13.59 -25.13 -4.12
N CYS A 148 12.90 -26.27 -4.25
CA CYS A 148 13.26 -27.29 -5.22
C CYS A 148 13.17 -26.78 -6.66
N THR A 149 14.17 -27.10 -7.48
CA THR A 149 14.10 -26.86 -8.94
C THR A 149 13.09 -27.80 -9.59
N ASP A 150 12.62 -27.49 -10.80
CA ASP A 150 11.67 -28.36 -11.53
C ASP A 150 12.18 -29.81 -11.70
N LYS A 151 13.50 -29.98 -11.84
CA LYS A 151 14.14 -31.31 -11.92
C LYS A 151 14.11 -32.03 -10.58
N CYS A 152 14.42 -31.33 -9.49
CA CYS A 152 14.37 -31.89 -8.14
C CYS A 152 12.92 -32.26 -7.78
N ALA A 153 11.96 -31.39 -8.10
CA ALA A 153 10.54 -31.67 -7.90
C ALA A 153 10.05 -32.89 -8.70
N ALA A 154 10.50 -33.04 -9.94
CA ALA A 154 10.17 -34.22 -10.75
C ALA A 154 10.67 -35.52 -10.09
N MET A 155 11.92 -35.52 -9.63
CA MET A 155 12.53 -36.66 -8.95
C MET A 155 11.82 -36.99 -7.64
N GLU A 156 11.57 -35.99 -6.79
CA GLU A 156 10.95 -36.19 -5.48
C GLU A 156 9.48 -36.65 -5.60
N LEU A 157 8.77 -36.16 -6.61
CA LEU A 157 7.37 -36.53 -6.82
C LEU A 157 7.19 -37.83 -7.60
N GLY A 158 8.25 -38.36 -8.22
CA GLY A 158 8.19 -39.55 -9.08
C GLY A 158 7.43 -39.29 -10.38
N ILE A 159 7.50 -38.07 -10.93
CA ILE A 159 6.80 -37.67 -12.17
C ILE A 159 7.77 -37.05 -13.18
N SER A 160 7.36 -36.95 -14.45
CA SER A 160 8.23 -36.36 -15.48
C SER A 160 8.43 -34.85 -15.29
N LEU A 161 9.58 -34.32 -15.74
CA LEU A 161 9.84 -32.88 -15.78
C LEU A 161 8.77 -32.13 -16.60
N GLY A 162 8.25 -32.74 -17.68
CA GLY A 162 7.16 -32.20 -18.47
C GLY A 162 5.86 -32.07 -17.66
N THR A 163 5.56 -33.06 -16.82
CA THR A 163 4.40 -33.08 -15.92
C THR A 163 4.49 -31.98 -14.87
N VAL A 164 5.67 -31.76 -14.26
CA VAL A 164 5.89 -30.65 -13.32
C VAL A 164 5.62 -29.31 -14.00
N ARG A 165 6.20 -29.08 -15.18
CA ARG A 165 6.01 -27.83 -15.95
C ARG A 165 4.56 -27.61 -16.32
N TYR A 166 3.86 -28.65 -16.77
CA TYR A 166 2.44 -28.61 -17.07
C TYR A 166 1.61 -28.18 -15.85
N HIS A 167 1.83 -28.80 -14.69
CA HIS A 167 1.13 -28.41 -13.47
C HIS A 167 1.49 -26.99 -13.02
N LYS A 168 2.76 -26.55 -13.11
CA LYS A 168 3.16 -25.17 -12.81
C LYS A 168 2.40 -24.15 -13.66
N THR A 169 2.33 -24.35 -14.97
CA THR A 169 1.58 -23.48 -15.87
C THR A 169 0.10 -23.42 -15.48
N ASN A 170 -0.50 -24.56 -15.15
CA ASN A 170 -1.89 -24.62 -14.70
C ASN A 170 -2.12 -23.97 -13.33
N ILE A 171 -1.18 -24.13 -12.40
CA ILE A 171 -1.20 -23.46 -11.09
C ILE A 171 -1.12 -21.95 -11.31
N PHE A 172 -0.19 -21.46 -12.11
CA PHE A 172 -0.01 -20.03 -12.37
C PHE A 172 -1.24 -19.41 -13.01
N ARG A 173 -1.86 -20.11 -13.97
CA ARG A 173 -3.13 -19.73 -14.58
C ARG A 173 -4.27 -19.68 -13.55
N LYS A 174 -4.43 -20.74 -12.73
CA LYS A 174 -5.47 -20.80 -11.67
C LYS A 174 -5.28 -19.73 -10.61
N LEU A 175 -4.04 -19.47 -10.22
CA LEU A 175 -3.68 -18.45 -9.23
C LEU A 175 -3.61 -17.05 -9.82
N ASN A 176 -3.69 -16.88 -11.14
CA ASN A 176 -3.47 -15.61 -11.84
C ASN A 176 -2.17 -14.91 -11.41
N VAL A 177 -1.06 -15.61 -11.57
CA VAL A 177 0.31 -15.15 -11.22
C VAL A 177 1.28 -15.49 -12.35
N GLU A 178 2.42 -14.82 -12.38
CA GLU A 178 3.42 -14.98 -13.46
C GLU A 178 4.69 -15.68 -13.01
N SER A 179 4.87 -15.90 -11.69
CA SER A 179 6.08 -16.51 -11.14
C SER A 179 5.80 -17.46 -10.00
N CYS A 180 6.77 -18.35 -9.73
CA CYS A 180 6.72 -19.30 -8.63
C CYS A 180 6.65 -18.59 -7.27
N VAL A 181 7.44 -17.52 -7.09
CA VAL A 181 7.44 -16.72 -5.86
C VAL A 181 6.05 -16.09 -5.62
N GLN A 182 5.46 -15.49 -6.66
CA GLN A 182 4.09 -14.96 -6.55
C GLN A 182 3.07 -16.07 -6.23
N ALA A 183 3.21 -17.25 -6.83
CA ALA A 183 2.34 -18.40 -6.53
C ALA A 183 2.43 -18.80 -5.05
N ILE A 184 3.64 -19.03 -4.54
CA ILE A 184 3.92 -19.42 -3.14
C ILE A 184 3.39 -18.36 -2.17
N MET A 185 3.73 -17.09 -2.38
CA MET A 185 3.22 -15.98 -1.56
C MET A 185 1.70 -15.94 -1.53
N LYS A 186 1.05 -16.18 -2.67
CA LYS A 186 -0.41 -16.16 -2.78
C LYS A 186 -1.00 -17.32 -1.97
N VAL A 187 -0.55 -18.56 -2.16
CA VAL A 187 -1.12 -19.72 -1.45
C VAL A 187 -0.88 -19.69 0.06
N LEU A 188 0.26 -19.16 0.52
CA LEU A 188 0.54 -18.90 1.94
C LEU A 188 -0.43 -17.89 2.54
N LYS A 189 -0.59 -16.74 1.86
CA LYS A 189 -1.47 -15.65 2.33
C LYS A 189 -2.92 -16.12 2.50
N TYR A 190 -3.36 -17.09 1.71
CA TYR A 190 -4.71 -17.65 1.77
C TYR A 190 -4.81 -18.96 2.55
N GLY A 191 -3.72 -19.44 3.17
CA GLY A 191 -3.73 -20.64 4.03
C GLY A 191 -3.96 -21.96 3.30
N ILE A 192 -3.68 -22.04 2.00
CA ILE A 192 -3.79 -23.29 1.22
C ILE A 192 -2.63 -24.23 1.53
N ILE A 193 -1.46 -23.64 1.79
CA ILE A 193 -0.30 -24.31 2.39
C ILE A 193 0.13 -23.49 3.59
N SER A 194 0.62 -24.16 4.62
CA SER A 194 1.17 -23.56 5.84
C SER A 194 2.68 -23.35 5.72
N LEU A 195 3.27 -22.63 6.67
CA LEU A 195 4.73 -22.57 6.79
C LEU A 195 5.33 -23.92 7.19
N ASP A 196 4.62 -24.71 7.98
CA ASP A 196 5.02 -26.07 8.38
C ASP A 196 5.17 -26.99 7.16
N ASP A 197 4.38 -26.78 6.10
CA ASP A 197 4.51 -27.50 4.83
C ASP A 197 5.81 -27.17 4.06
N MET A 198 6.56 -26.16 4.52
CA MET A 198 7.81 -25.68 3.92
C MET A 198 9.05 -26.10 4.72
N GLU A 199 8.89 -26.73 5.88
CA GLU A 199 10.01 -27.23 6.68
C GLU A 199 10.43 -28.65 6.24
N LEU A 200 11.70 -28.95 6.52
CA LEU A 200 12.43 -30.18 6.14
C LEU A 200 11.98 -31.39 6.96
#